data_AF-A0A1S6H9J3-F1
#
_entry.id   AF-A0A1S6H9J3-F1
#
_cell.length_a   1.000
_cell.length_b   1.000
_cell.length_c   1.000
_cell.angle_alpha   90.00
_cell.angle_beta   90.00
_cell.angle_gamma   90.00
#
_symmetry.space_group_name_H-M   'P 1'
#
loop_
_entity.id
_entity.type
_entity.pdbx_description
1 polymer ?
#
loop_
_entity_poly.entity_id
_entity_poly.type
_entity_poly.pdbx_seq_one_letter_code
_entity_poly.pdbx_strand_id
1 'polypeptide(L)'
;MKNTINVTTINLSKTIYDRFYRVVGRVLNPTAISYDRMSAVFNYENARLILQKTEKPKVEIIAPEKDLTSILAGIKRIIGIDLLEAEVV
;
A
#
# COMPACT_ATOMS: atom_id res chain seq x y z
N MET A 1 -9.93 -24.34 9.47
CA MET A 1 -9.30 -23.17 10.13
C MET A 1 -9.97 -21.93 9.60
N LYS A 2 -10.39 -20.97 10.45
CA LYS A 2 -10.93 -19.69 9.97
C LYS A 2 -9.84 -18.95 9.19
N ASN A 3 -10.15 -18.41 8.02
CA ASN A 3 -9.26 -17.50 7.29
C ASN A 3 -9.23 -16.17 8.07
N THR A 4 -8.29 -16.03 8.99
CA THR A 4 -8.09 -14.77 9.72
C THR A 4 -7.56 -13.72 8.75
N ILE A 5 -8.27 -12.59 8.65
CA ILE A 5 -7.85 -11.42 7.90
C ILE A 5 -7.10 -10.51 8.87
N ASN A 6 -5.85 -10.17 8.54
CA ASN A 6 -5.03 -9.25 9.29
C ASN A 6 -5.01 -7.88 8.63
N VAL A 7 -4.83 -6.84 9.46
CA VAL A 7 -4.55 -5.48 9.00
C VAL A 7 -3.10 -5.17 9.38
N THR A 8 -2.25 -4.95 8.40
CA THR A 8 -0.84 -4.56 8.58
C THR A 8 -0.68 -3.10 8.21
N THR A 9 -0.23 -2.26 9.14
CA THR A 9 -0.02 -0.83 8.90
C THR A 9 1.46 -0.53 8.76
N ILE A 10 1.82 0.19 7.70
CA ILE A 10 3.19 0.60 7.40
C ILE A 10 3.21 2.12 7.29
N ASN A 11 3.93 2.79 8.20
CA ASN A 11 4.19 4.22 8.07
C ASN A 11 5.21 4.45 6.97
N LEU A 12 4.99 5.47 6.15
CA LEU A 12 5.86 5.82 5.03
C LEU A 12 6.35 7.25 5.20
N SER A 13 7.61 7.48 4.83
CA SER A 13 8.06 8.84 4.57
C SER A 13 7.23 9.45 3.43
N LYS A 14 7.08 10.77 3.43
CA LYS A 14 6.34 11.51 2.39
C LYS A 14 6.85 11.16 0.99
N THR A 15 8.16 11.05 0.80
CA THR A 15 8.78 10.69 -0.47
C THR A 15 8.36 9.30 -0.97
N ILE A 16 8.34 8.31 -0.07
CA ILE A 16 7.94 6.94 -0.43
C ILE A 16 6.44 6.89 -0.71
N TYR A 17 5.63 7.56 0.11
CA TYR A 17 4.18 7.67 -0.10
C TYR A 17 3.86 8.29 -1.47
N ASP A 18 4.52 9.39 -1.83
CA ASP A 18 4.30 10.08 -3.10
C ASP A 18 4.68 9.20 -4.30
N ARG A 19 5.80 8.47 -4.20
CA ARG A 19 6.23 7.53 -5.23
C ARG A 19 5.26 6.35 -5.34
N PHE A 20 4.83 5.80 -4.21
CA PHE A 20 3.83 4.74 -4.14
C PHE A 20 2.53 5.19 -4.82
N TYR A 21 1.99 6.34 -4.44
CA TYR A 21 0.76 6.89 -4.99
C TYR A 21 0.87 7.09 -6.51
N ARG A 22 2.00 7.61 -7.01
CA ARG A 22 2.20 7.80 -8.45
C ARG A 22 2.25 6.49 -9.22
N VAL A 23 2.96 5.49 -8.70
CA VAL A 23 3.12 4.20 -9.38
C VAL A 23 1.82 3.41 -9.32
N VAL A 24 1.26 3.23 -8.13
CA VAL A 24 0.05 2.45 -7.90
C VAL A 24 -1.18 3.16 -8.46
N GLY A 25 -1.25 4.49 -8.36
CA GLY A 25 -2.25 5.30 -9.05
C GLY A 25 -2.22 5.04 -10.54
N ARG A 26 -1.06 5.10 -11.20
CA ARG A 26 -0.99 4.82 -12.65
C ARG A 26 -1.28 3.37 -13.03
N VAL A 27 -0.80 2.40 -12.25
CA VAL A 27 -0.88 0.97 -12.58
C VAL A 27 -2.24 0.37 -12.23
N LEU A 28 -2.80 0.70 -11.07
CA LEU A 28 -4.03 0.07 -10.56
C LEU A 28 -5.28 0.94 -10.75
N ASN A 29 -5.16 2.24 -10.98
CA ASN A 29 -6.31 3.12 -11.23
C ASN A 29 -5.92 4.35 -12.08
N PRO A 30 -5.76 4.19 -13.41
CA PRO A 30 -5.27 5.26 -14.30
C PRO A 30 -6.14 6.53 -14.32
N THR A 31 -7.35 6.46 -13.77
CA THR A 31 -8.30 7.56 -13.59
C THR A 31 -8.22 8.24 -12.22
N ALA A 32 -7.31 7.84 -11.31
CA ALA A 32 -7.18 8.42 -9.99
C ALA A 32 -6.62 9.85 -10.07
N ILE A 33 -7.55 10.79 -9.92
CA ILE A 33 -7.43 12.24 -10.05
C ILE A 33 -6.90 12.86 -8.74
N SER A 34 -5.84 13.66 -8.89
CA SER A 34 -5.29 14.68 -7.99
C SER A 34 -4.73 14.25 -6.62
N TYR A 35 -3.46 14.62 -6.43
CA TYR A 35 -2.63 14.49 -5.22
C TYR A 35 -3.22 15.15 -3.96
N ASP A 36 -4.16 16.08 -4.11
CA ASP A 36 -4.64 16.95 -3.03
C ASP A 36 -5.89 16.44 -2.32
N ARG A 37 -6.49 15.36 -2.81
CA ARG A 37 -7.62 14.70 -2.15
C ARG A 37 -7.38 13.19 -2.12
N MET A 38 -7.84 12.58 -1.03
CA MET A 38 -8.16 11.16 -0.93
C MET A 38 -7.02 10.23 -0.50
N SER A 39 -7.23 9.66 0.68
CA SER A 39 -6.87 8.28 0.93
C SER A 39 -7.30 7.41 -0.26
N ALA A 40 -6.40 6.61 -0.81
CA ALA A 40 -6.67 5.80 -1.99
C ALA A 40 -6.80 4.32 -1.59
N VAL A 41 -7.76 3.62 -2.19
CA VAL A 41 -7.96 2.19 -1.99
C VAL A 41 -7.61 1.47 -3.28
N PHE A 42 -6.72 0.50 -3.20
CA PHE A 42 -6.35 -0.36 -4.30
C PHE A 42 -6.62 -1.81 -3.94
N ASN A 43 -7.16 -2.58 -4.89
CA ASN A 43 -7.28 -4.02 -4.74
C ASN A 43 -6.14 -4.67 -5.53
N TYR A 44 -5.46 -5.63 -4.92
CA TYR A 44 -4.37 -6.37 -5.53
C TYR A 44 -4.42 -7.81 -5.04
N GLU A 45 -4.62 -8.76 -5.95
CA GLU A 45 -4.80 -10.18 -5.63
C GLU A 45 -5.91 -10.37 -4.57
N ASN A 46 -5.59 -10.97 -3.43
CA ASN A 46 -6.47 -11.17 -2.28
C ASN A 46 -6.25 -10.14 -1.15
N ALA A 47 -5.64 -9.01 -1.50
CA ALA A 47 -5.33 -7.91 -0.60
C ALA A 47 -6.08 -6.63 -0.98
N ARG A 48 -6.32 -5.80 0.03
CA ARG A 48 -6.71 -4.40 -0.14
C ARG A 48 -5.66 -3.49 0.48
N LEU A 49 -5.20 -2.51 -0.29
CA LEU A 49 -4.21 -1.51 0.10
C LEU A 49 -4.92 -0.17 0.31
N ILE A 50 -4.79 0.42 1.48
CA ILE A 50 -5.38 1.72 1.81
C ILE A 50 -4.24 2.69 2.10
N LEU A 51 -4.02 3.64 1.20
CA LEU A 51 -3.07 4.72 1.39
C LEU A 51 -3.79 5.83 2.13
N GLN A 52 -3.21 6.36 3.21
CA GLN A 52 -3.76 7.49 3.94
C GLN A 52 -2.73 8.63 3.99
N LYS A 53 -3.13 9.82 3.53
CA LYS A 53 -2.30 11.04 3.53
C LYS A 53 -2.52 11.79 4.84
N THR A 54 -1.95 11.29 5.93
CA THR A 54 -1.94 11.88 7.27
C THR A 54 -0.60 12.59 7.56
N GLU A 55 -0.45 13.24 8.73
CA GLU A 55 0.83 13.86 9.15
C GLU A 55 2.01 12.88 9.07
N LYS A 56 1.77 11.62 9.45
CA LYS A 56 2.59 10.46 9.11
C LYS A 56 1.86 9.66 8.04
N PRO A 57 2.22 9.75 6.74
CA PRO A 57 1.59 8.97 5.70
C PRO A 57 1.71 7.47 5.98
N LYS A 58 0.68 6.69 5.65
CA LYS A 58 0.70 5.24 5.90
C LYS A 58 -0.01 4.45 4.81
N VAL A 59 0.34 3.18 4.72
CA VAL A 59 -0.36 2.16 3.93
C VAL A 59 -0.86 1.08 4.88
N GLU A 60 -2.15 0.78 4.78
CA GLU A 60 -2.76 -0.36 5.47
C GLU A 60 -2.99 -1.48 4.45
N ILE A 61 -2.53 -2.67 4.78
CA ILE A 61 -2.65 -3.88 3.98
C ILE A 61 -3.63 -4.80 4.71
N ILE A 62 -4.79 -5.02 4.10
CA ILE A 62 -5.82 -5.93 4.61
C ILE A 62 -5.75 -7.22 3.79
N ALA A 63 -5.28 -8.30 4.41
CA ALA A 63 -5.07 -9.58 3.74
C ALA A 63 -5.04 -10.76 4.72
N PRO A 64 -5.23 -12.01 4.26
CA PRO A 64 -4.95 -13.18 5.07
C PRO A 64 -3.46 -13.28 5.40
N GLU A 65 -3.13 -13.72 6.62
CA GLU A 65 -1.74 -13.79 7.11
C GLU A 65 -0.79 -14.57 6.19
N LYS A 66 -1.25 -15.74 5.74
CA LYS A 66 -0.50 -16.65 4.87
C LYS A 66 -0.10 -16.03 3.53
N ASP A 67 -0.77 -14.95 3.13
CA ASP A 67 -0.58 -14.31 1.83
C ASP A 67 0.21 -12.99 1.96
N LEU A 68 0.47 -12.50 3.18
CA LEU A 68 1.11 -11.20 3.40
C LEU A 68 2.50 -11.11 2.74
N THR A 69 3.31 -12.17 2.85
CA THR A 69 4.65 -12.22 2.23
C THR A 69 4.59 -12.13 0.71
N SER A 70 3.68 -12.87 0.06
CA SER A 70 3.53 -12.82 -1.40
C SER A 70 3.00 -11.48 -1.87
N ILE A 71 2.06 -10.87 -1.12
CA ILE A 71 1.53 -9.54 -1.38
C ILE A 71 2.64 -8.49 -1.32
N LEU A 72 3.43 -8.46 -0.24
CA LEU A 72 4.55 -7.53 -0.08
C LEU A 72 5.58 -7.68 -1.21
N ALA A 73 5.89 -8.91 -1.61
CA ALA A 73 6.78 -9.18 -2.74
C ALA A 73 6.17 -8.74 -4.10
N GLY A 74 4.86 -8.88 -4.29
CA GLY A 74 4.14 -8.36 -5.47
C GLY A 74 4.20 -6.84 -5.53
N ILE A 75 3.94 -6.18 -4.40
CA ILE A 75 4.03 -4.72 -4.27
C ILE A 75 5.45 -4.22 -4.54
N LYS A 76 6.49 -4.85 -3.96
CA LYS A 76 7.89 -4.51 -4.24
C LYS A 76 8.22 -4.60 -5.74
N ARG A 77 7.69 -5.61 -6.44
CA ARG A 77 7.85 -5.77 -7.89
C ARG A 77 7.17 -4.65 -8.69
N ILE A 78 6.00 -4.19 -8.26
CA ILE A 78 5.25 -3.11 -8.96
C ILE A 78 5.90 -1.75 -8.71
N ILE A 79 6.35 -1.47 -7.48
CA ILE A 79 6.71 -0.12 -7.03
C ILE A 79 8.23 0.09 -7.01
N GLY A 80 9.01 -0.99 -6.97
CA GLY A 80 10.46 -0.96 -6.90
C GLY A 80 10.99 -0.44 -5.56
N ILE A 81 10.20 -0.57 -4.49
CA ILE A 81 10.56 -0.17 -3.12
C ILE A 81 10.18 -1.33 -2.19
N ASP A 82 11.07 -1.67 -1.27
CA ASP A 82 10.72 -2.56 -0.19
C ASP A 82 9.93 -1.78 0.87
N LEU A 83 8.66 -2.13 1.08
CA LEU A 83 7.83 -1.48 2.09
C LEU A 83 8.29 -1.76 3.52
N LEU A 84 9.05 -2.83 3.76
CA LEU A 84 9.63 -3.13 5.07
C LEU A 84 10.89 -2.30 5.33
N GLU A 85 11.60 -1.88 4.27
CA GLU A 85 12.73 -0.95 4.35
C GLU A 85 12.29 0.52 4.32
N ALA A 86 11.02 0.78 3.99
CA ALA A 86 10.43 2.10 4.13
C ALA A 86 10.44 2.46 5.61
N GLU A 87 11.34 3.35 5.98
CA GLU A 87 11.63 3.80 7.34
C GLU A 87 10.35 3.94 8.18
N VAL A 88 10.15 2.96 9.07
CA VAL A 88 9.06 2.94 10.04
C VAL A 88 9.41 3.95 11.14
N VAL A 89 8.87 5.17 11.01
CA VAL A 89 8.89 6.21 12.07
C VAL A 89 7.64 6.12 12.94
#